data_AF-A0A2I1E3L1-F1
#
_entry.id   AF-A0A2I1E3L1-F1
#
_cell.length_a   1.000
_cell.length_b   1.000
_cell.length_c   1.000
_cell.angle_alpha   90.00
_cell.angle_beta   90.00
_cell.angle_gamma   90.00
#
_symmetry.space_group_name_H-M   'P 1'
#
loop_
_entity.id
_entity.type
_entity.pdbx_description
1 polymer ?
#
loop_
_entity_poly.entity_id
_entity_poly.type
_entity_poly.pdbx_seq_one_letter_code
_entity_poly.pdbx_strand_id
1 'polypeptide(L)' 'MSGTSMVSPHVAGVIALIISQRGNMAPAKMKELLKSMATYGALKNVELTASNIILYVNKSI' A
#
# COMPACT_ATOMS: atom_id res chain seq x y z
N MET A 1 17.93 -8.97 -7.76
CA MET A 1 17.61 -7.55 -7.51
C MET A 1 16.70 -7.51 -6.29
N SER A 2 17.20 -7.06 -5.14
CA SER A 2 16.52 -7.14 -3.85
C SER A 2 16.79 -5.84 -3.07
N GLY A 3 15.75 -5.15 -2.59
CA GLY A 3 15.90 -3.91 -1.82
C GLY A 3 14.62 -3.09 -1.71
N THR A 4 14.54 -2.20 -0.72
CA THR A 4 13.38 -1.31 -0.48
C THR A 4 13.05 -0.42 -1.67
N SER A 5 14.03 -0.08 -2.51
CA SER A 5 13.85 0.66 -3.76
C SER A 5 12.89 0.01 -4.74
N MET A 6 12.65 -1.31 -4.64
CA MET A 6 11.69 -2.04 -5.48
C MET A 6 10.27 -2.05 -4.89
N VAL A 7 10.09 -1.68 -3.62
CA VAL A 7 8.78 -1.56 -2.98
C VAL A 7 8.11 -0.23 -3.33
N SER A 8 8.90 0.86 -3.43
CA SER A 8 8.41 2.17 -3.85
C SER A 8 7.63 2.16 -5.18
N PRO A 9 8.13 1.56 -6.28
CA PRO A 9 7.36 1.50 -7.54
C PRO A 9 6.09 0.65 -7.44
N HIS A 10 6.03 -0.36 -6.57
CA HIS A 10 4.79 -1.12 -6.34
C HIS A 10 3.71 -0.23 -5.71
N VAL A 11 4.04 0.54 -4.67
CA VAL A 11 3.09 1.48 -4.03
C VAL A 11 2.63 2.54 -5.04
N ALA A 12 3.55 3.07 -5.84
CA ALA A 12 3.22 4.06 -6.87
C ALA A 12 2.25 3.49 -7.93
N GLY A 13 2.47 2.24 -8.38
CA GLY A 13 1.56 1.57 -9.32
C GLY A 13 0.15 1.39 -8.77
N VAL A 14 0.02 1.04 -7.48
CA VAL A 14 -1.29 0.93 -6.82
C VAL A 14 -2.00 2.28 -6.73
N ILE A 15 -1.28 3.34 -6.36
CA ILE A 15 -1.83 4.70 -6.34
C ILE A 15 -2.34 5.09 -7.72
N ALA A 16 -1.56 4.82 -8.78
CA ALA A 16 -1.96 5.11 -10.15
C ALA A 16 -3.23 4.36 -10.57
N LEU A 17 -3.37 3.08 -10.16
CA LEU A 17 -4.59 2.30 -10.39
C LEU A 17 -5.80 2.90 -9.66
N ILE A 18 -5.65 3.29 -8.39
CA ILE A 18 -6.73 3.93 -7.64
C ILE A 18 -7.15 5.24 -8.31
N ILE A 19 -6.18 6.04 -8.76
CA ILE A 19 -6.46 7.30 -9.46
C ILE A 19 -7.21 7.04 -10.77
N SER A 20 -6.84 6.00 -11.53
CA SER A 20 -7.50 5.70 -12.81
C SER A 20 -8.94 5.23 -12.65
N GLN A 21 -9.26 4.53 -11.55
CA GLN A 21 -10.60 3.97 -11.31
C GLN A 21 -11.52 4.89 -10.52
N ARG A 22 -10.99 5.62 -9.54
CA ARG A 22 -11.78 6.41 -8.58
C ARG A 22 -11.54 7.92 -8.66
N GLY A 23 -10.65 8.34 -9.56
CA GLY A 23 -10.20 9.73 -9.65
C GLY A 23 -9.15 10.08 -8.59
N ASN A 24 -8.54 11.24 -8.76
CA ASN A 24 -7.50 11.71 -7.84
C ASN A 24 -8.10 12.17 -6.51
N MET A 25 -7.38 11.92 -5.40
CA MET A 25 -7.79 12.31 -4.06
C MET A 25 -6.64 12.93 -3.28
N ALA A 26 -6.96 13.63 -2.20
CA ALA A 26 -5.95 14.24 -1.34
C ALA A 26 -4.97 13.17 -0.80
N PRO A 27 -3.65 13.46 -0.73
CA PRO A 27 -2.65 12.48 -0.29
C PRO A 27 -2.94 11.84 1.08
N ALA A 28 -3.52 12.61 2.01
CA ALA A 28 -3.94 12.08 3.32
C ALA A 28 -5.03 11.00 3.19
N LYS A 29 -6.07 11.26 2.38
CA LYS A 29 -7.14 10.28 2.11
C LYS A 29 -6.62 9.07 1.35
N MET A 30 -5.71 9.26 0.39
CA MET A 30 -5.06 8.15 -0.33
C MET A 30 -4.30 7.26 0.65
N LYS A 31 -3.53 7.85 1.57
CA LYS A 31 -2.80 7.10 2.60
C LYS A 31 -3.73 6.31 3.53
N GLU A 32 -4.84 6.91 3.94
CA GLU A 32 -5.85 6.23 4.77
C GLU A 32 -6.50 5.06 4.03
N LEU A 33 -6.88 5.24 2.77
CA LEU A 33 -7.44 4.20 1.91
C LEU A 33 -6.45 3.04 1.71
N LEU A 34 -5.18 3.34 1.40
CA LEU A 34 -4.16 2.32 1.24
C LEU A 34 -3.98 1.49 2.53
N LYS A 35 -4.05 2.14 3.70
CA LYS A 35 -3.99 1.45 4.99
C LYS A 35 -5.24 0.61 5.24
N SER A 36 -6.44 1.12 4.94
CA SER A 36 -7.68 0.38 5.19
C SER A 36 -7.81 -0.87 4.31
N MET A 37 -7.18 -0.87 3.14
CA MET A 37 -7.13 -2.03 2.24
C MET A 37 -6.00 -3.01 2.53
N ALA A 38 -5.03 -2.64 3.36
CA ALA A 38 -3.83 -3.42 3.57
C ALA A 38 -4.04 -4.67 4.44
N THR A 39 -3.17 -5.66 4.27
CA THR A 39 -3.17 -6.87 5.11
C THR A 39 -2.31 -6.63 6.35
N TYR A 40 -2.90 -6.80 7.53
CA TYR A 40 -2.24 -6.62 8.82
C TYR A 40 -1.71 -7.94 9.39
N GLY A 41 -0.54 -7.88 10.05
CA GLY A 41 -0.03 -9.02 10.84
C GLY A 41 0.58 -10.17 10.04
N ALA A 42 0.70 -10.04 8.71
CA ALA A 42 1.18 -11.11 7.84
C ALA A 42 2.71 -11.21 7.76
N LEU A 43 3.45 -10.16 8.14
CA LEU A 43 4.91 -10.18 8.16
C LEU A 43 5.42 -10.91 9.41
N LYS A 44 6.49 -11.70 9.24
CA LYS A 44 7.25 -12.33 10.33
C LYS A 44 8.52 -11.53 10.62
N ASN A 45 9.04 -11.63 11.85
CA ASN A 45 10.26 -10.94 12.29
C ASN A 45 10.19 -9.40 12.15
N VAL A 46 9.02 -8.81 12.42
CA VAL A 46 8.84 -7.35 12.46
C VAL A 46 9.12 -6.86 13.87
N GLU A 47 9.93 -5.80 14.01
CA GLU A 47 10.15 -5.13 15.28
C GLU A 47 8.84 -4.62 15.86
N LEU A 48 8.69 -4.67 17.20
CA LEU A 48 7.45 -4.30 17.89
C LEU A 48 7.01 -2.85 17.64
N THR A 49 7.94 -1.97 17.27
CA THR A 49 7.70 -0.55 16.97
C THR A 49 7.32 -0.30 15.50
N ALA A 50 7.51 -1.29 14.63
CA ALA A 50 7.24 -1.18 13.21
C ALA A 50 5.82 -1.62 12.85
N SER A 51 5.26 -0.99 11.80
CA SER A 51 3.93 -1.35 11.30
C SER A 51 3.98 -2.67 10.52
N ASN A 52 3.33 -3.71 11.04
CA ASN A 52 3.16 -4.99 10.35
C ASN A 52 2.01 -4.92 9.34
N ILE A 53 2.25 -4.28 8.20
CA ILE A 53 1.24 -3.97 7.18
C ILE A 53 1.82 -4.27 5.79
N ILE A 54 1.07 -5.00 4.97
CA ILE A 54 1.40 -5.30 3.57
C ILE A 54 0.38 -4.65 2.65
N LEU A 55 0.85 -3.91 1.64
CA LEU A 55 -0.02 -3.31 0.64
C LEU A 55 -0.83 -4.40 -0.08
N TYR A 56 -2.13 -4.19 -0.21
CA TYR A 56 -3.03 -5.10 -0.91
C TYR A 56 -3.96 -4.32 -1.85
N VAL A 57 -4.24 -4.93 -3.00
CA VAL A 57 -5.12 -4.41 -4.03
C VAL A 57 -6.08 -5.51 -4.42
N ASN A 58 -7.38 -5.26 -4.23
CA ASN A 58 -8.42 -6.16 -4.71
C ASN A 58 -8.53 -6.03 -6.23
N LYS A 59 -8.79 -7.12 -6.95
CA LYS A 59 -9.05 -7.09 -8.39
C LYS A 59 -10.33 -6.31 -8.77
N SER A 60 -11.17 -5.98 -7.79
CA SER A 60 -12.50 -5.39 -7.97
C SER A 60 -12.60 -3.90 -7.57
N ILE A 61 -11.47 -3.25 -7.25
CA ILE A 61 -11.45 -1.77 -7.33
C ILE A 61 -11.55 -1.36 -8.79
#